data_AF-A0A382ZDN4-F1
#
_entry.id   AF-A0A382ZDN4-F1
#
_cell.length_a   1.000
_cell.length_b   1.000
_cell.length_c   1.000
_cell.angle_alpha   90.00
_cell.angle_beta   90.00
_cell.angle_gamma   90.00
#
_symmetry.space_group_name_H-M   'P 1'
#
loop_
_entity.id
_entity.type
_entity.pdbx_description
1 polymer ?
#
loop_
_entity_poly.entity_id
_entity_poly.type
_entity_poly.pdbx_seq_one_letter_code
_entity_poly.pdbx_strand_id
1 'polypeptide(L)' 'MTTNEISSTGIEPHPAASVVLLRDGTAGPEILYLRRNPDLRFMGGYWVFPGGRVDAADYAKAPVD' A
#
# COMPACT_ATOMS: atom_id res chain seq x y z
N MET A 1 9.52 -23.17 -38.51
CA MET A 1 8.86 -22.07 -37.79
C MET A 1 9.35 -22.12 -36.36
N THR A 2 10.30 -21.26 -36.00
CA THR A 2 10.84 -21.17 -34.64
C THR A 2 10.16 -19.97 -33.99
N THR A 3 9.26 -20.20 -33.06
CA THR A 3 8.59 -19.13 -32.32
C THR A 3 9.59 -18.59 -31.30
N ASN A 4 10.08 -17.36 -31.51
CA ASN A 4 10.84 -16.64 -30.50
C ASN A 4 9.88 -16.31 -29.34
N GLU A 5 10.14 -16.87 -28.16
CA GLU A 5 9.50 -16.42 -26.93
C GLU A 5 10.05 -15.04 -26.55
N ILE A 6 9.18 -14.04 -26.50
CA ILE A 6 9.50 -12.75 -25.91
C ILE A 6 9.48 -12.97 -24.40
N SER A 7 10.65 -13.16 -23.79
CA SER A 7 10.79 -13.13 -22.34
C SER A 7 10.53 -11.70 -21.87
N SER A 8 9.31 -11.43 -21.41
CA SER A 8 9.02 -10.21 -20.65
C SER A 8 9.63 -10.40 -19.26
N THR A 9 10.82 -9.86 -19.03
CA THR A 9 11.33 -9.63 -17.67
C THR A 9 10.43 -8.60 -17.00
N GLY A 10 9.28 -9.05 -16.50
CA GLY A 10 8.34 -8.26 -15.71
C GLY A 10 8.94 -7.94 -14.35
N ILE A 11 8.65 -6.75 -13.84
CA ILE A 11 8.94 -6.42 -12.44
C ILE A 11 7.86 -7.07 -11.58
N GLU A 12 8.28 -7.97 -10.69
CA GLU A 12 7.35 -8.57 -9.73
C GLU A 12 6.88 -7.52 -8.73
N PRO A 13 5.57 -7.27 -8.61
CA PRO A 13 5.04 -6.31 -7.65
C PRO A 13 5.31 -6.75 -6.21
N HIS A 14 5.55 -5.78 -5.33
CA HIS A 14 5.68 -6.04 -3.91
C HIS A 14 4.33 -5.97 -3.20
N PRO A 15 3.99 -6.94 -2.33
CA PRO A 15 2.81 -6.86 -1.50
C PRO A 15 2.79 -5.60 -0.63
N ALA A 16 1.63 -4.96 -0.56
CA ALA A 16 1.40 -3.75 0.22
C ALA A 16 -0.02 -3.76 0.80
N ALA A 17 -0.22 -3.06 1.91
CA ALA A 17 -1.51 -2.89 2.55
C ALA A 17 -1.80 -1.40 2.78
N SER A 18 -3.08 -1.04 2.72
CA SER A 18 -3.58 0.29 3.09
C SER A 18 -4.67 0.14 4.13
N VAL A 19 -4.70 1.04 5.11
CA VAL A 19 -5.70 1.08 6.18
C VAL A 19 -6.57 2.30 5.96
N VAL A 20 -7.88 2.09 5.88
CA VAL A 20 -8.86 3.16 5.94
C VAL A 20 -9.40 3.18 7.37
N LEU A 21 -8.97 4.17 8.14
CA LEU A 21 -9.48 4.36 9.51
C LEU A 21 -10.71 5.26 9.43
N LEU A 22 -11.85 4.73 9.88
CA LEU A 22 -13.13 5.45 9.91
C LEU A 22 -13.51 5.80 11.34
N ARG A 23 -14.21 6.92 11.48
CA ARG A 23 -14.96 7.28 12.69
C ARG A 23 -16.29 7.91 12.32
N ASP A 24 -17.23 7.88 13.24
CA ASP A 24 -18.44 8.68 13.11
C ASP A 24 -18.12 10.16 13.37
N GLY A 25 -18.63 11.04 12.51
CA GLY A 25 -18.57 12.49 12.62
C GLY A 25 -19.96 13.11 12.64
N THR A 26 -20.05 14.39 12.99
CA THR A 26 -21.35 15.09 13.15
C THR A 26 -22.11 15.27 11.83
N ALA A 27 -21.44 15.16 10.69
CA ALA A 27 -22.02 15.30 9.35
C ALA A 27 -21.97 14.00 8.53
N GLY A 28 -21.58 12.88 9.14
CA GLY A 28 -21.35 11.60 8.46
C GLY A 28 -20.01 10.97 8.83
N PRO A 29 -19.65 9.84 8.20
CA PRO A 29 -18.38 9.17 8.47
C PRO A 29 -17.20 10.03 8.02
N GLU A 30 -16.15 10.03 8.83
CA GLU A 30 -14.89 10.69 8.55
C GLU A 30 -13.77 9.66 8.41
N ILE A 31 -12.77 9.98 7.58
CA ILE A 31 -11.61 9.13 7.33
C ILE A 31 -10.31 9.82 7.73
N LEU A 32 -9.32 9.02 8.15
CA LEU A 32 -7.94 9.51 8.24
C LEU A 32 -7.29 9.52 6.84
N TYR A 33 -6.86 10.71 6.40
CA TYR A 33 -6.14 10.91 5.15
C TYR A 33 -4.89 11.74 5.38
N LEU A 34 -3.76 11.33 4.81
CA LEU A 34 -2.44 11.88 5.11
C LEU A 34 -1.87 12.60 3.89
N ARG A 35 -1.21 13.73 4.11
CA ARG A 35 -0.36 14.35 3.09
C ARG A 35 1.08 13.91 3.30
N ARG A 36 1.64 13.21 2.31
CA ARG A 36 3.04 12.74 2.36
C ARG A 36 4.00 13.92 2.44
N ASN A 37 5.10 13.76 3.17
CA ASN A 37 6.19 14.75 3.17
C ASN A 37 6.62 15.03 1.71
N PRO A 38 6.64 16.29 1.26
CA PRO A 38 7.03 16.65 -0.11
C PRO A 38 8.46 16.22 -0.48
N ASP A 39 9.35 16.07 0.48
CA ASP A 39 10.76 15.74 0.25
C ASP A 39 11.00 14.26 -0.05
N LEU A 40 9.96 13.42 -0.01
CA LEU A 40 10.06 12.00 -0.34
C LEU A 40 10.31 11.79 -1.83
N ARG A 41 11.34 10.98 -2.14
CA ARG A 41 11.74 10.68 -3.54
C ARG A 41 10.65 10.03 -4.40
N PHE A 42 9.65 9.41 -3.77
CA PHE A 42 8.54 8.78 -4.44
C PHE A 42 7.21 9.28 -3.87
N MET A 43 6.38 9.86 -4.75
CA MET A 43 5.06 10.41 -4.43
C MET A 43 5.05 11.37 -3.23
N GLY A 44 6.08 12.21 -3.08
CA GLY A 44 6.10 13.28 -2.08
C GLY A 44 4.96 14.28 -2.30
N GLY A 45 4.30 14.72 -1.23
CA GLY A 45 3.23 15.71 -1.29
C GLY A 45 1.84 15.18 -1.68
N TYR A 46 1.74 13.91 -2.07
CA TYR A 46 0.47 13.25 -2.42
C TYR A 46 -0.38 13.03 -1.17
N TRP A 47 -1.70 13.10 -1.35
CA TRP A 47 -2.62 12.62 -0.35
C TRP A 47 -2.80 11.10 -0.47
N VAL A 48 -2.77 10.40 0.66
CA VAL A 48 -2.79 8.94 0.73
C VAL A 48 -3.52 8.44 1.96
N PHE A 49 -4.04 7.22 1.89
CA PHE A 49 -4.37 6.47 3.09
C PHE A 49 -3.09 6.00 3.79
N PRO A 50 -3.11 5.85 5.13
CA PRO A 50 -2.04 5.17 5.85
C PRO A 50 -1.80 3.77 5.26
N GLY A 51 -0.54 3.37 5.13
CA GLY A 51 -0.20 2.09 4.53
C GLY A 51 1.28 1.98 4.18
N GLY A 52 1.65 0.84 3.62
CA GLY A 52 3.02 0.55 3.26
C GLY A 52 3.20 -0.85 2.68
N ARG A 53 4.44 -1.16 2.34
CA ARG A 53 4.88 -2.49 1.97
C ARG A 53 4.70 -3.44 3.15
N VAL A 54 4.27 -4.67 2.87
CA VAL A 54 4.18 -5.75 3.87
C VAL A 54 5.60 -6.19 4.23
N ASP A 55 5.92 -6.22 5.52
CA ASP A 55 7.17 -6.77 6.05
C ASP A 55 7.09 -8.30 6.13
N ALA A 56 8.24 -8.98 6.11
CA ALA A 56 8.29 -10.44 6.25
C ALA A 56 7.64 -10.92 7.57
N ALA A 57 7.73 -10.14 8.65
CA ALA A 57 7.14 -10.47 9.93
C ALA A 57 5.60 -10.43 9.92
N ASP A 58 4.98 -9.67 9.01
CA ASP A 58 3.51 -9.52 8.94
C ASP A 58 2.81 -10.82 8.50
N TYR A 59 3.54 -11.74 7.87
CA TYR A 59 3.02 -13.06 7.49
C TYR A 59 2.96 -14.04 8.68
N ALA A 60 3.61 -13.71 9.79
CA ALA A 60 3.51 -14.52 11.00
C ALA A 60 2.08 -14.44 11.52
N LYS A 61 1.47 -15.60 11.79
CA LYS A 61 0.13 -15.64 12.37
C LYS A 61 0.21 -15.02 13.77
N ALA A 62 -0.57 -13.96 14.01
CA ALA A 62 -0.71 -13.44 15.37
C ALA A 62 -1.20 -14.57 16.29
N PRO A 63 -0.71 -14.66 17.54
CA PRO A 63 -1.29 -15.55 18.53
C PRO A 63 -2.80 -15.31 18.60
N VAL A 64 -3.56 -16.40 18.48
CA VAL A 64 -5.01 -16.36 18.67
C VAL A 64 -5.22 -16.73 20.13
N ASP A 65 -5.63 -15.76 20.94
CA ASP A 65 -6.17 -16.02 22.29
C ASP A 65 -7.59 -16.60 22.18
#